data_AF-A0A7C8DR99-F1
#
_entry.id   AF-A0A7C8DR99-F1
#
_cell.length_a   1.000
_cell.length_b   1.000
_cell.length_c   1.000
_cell.angle_alpha   90.00
_cell.angle_beta   90.00
_cell.angle_gamma   90.00
#
_symmetry.space_group_name_H-M   'P 1'
#
loop_
_entity.id
_entity.type
_entity.pdbx_description
1 polymer ?
#
loop_
_entity_poly.entity_id
_entity_poly.type
_entity_poly.pdbx_seq_one_letter_code
_entity_poly.pdbx_strand_id
1 'polypeptide(L)'
;MPSDKKNPSQEFEKALKIGRPPNIVQLFPNSRALIVSGKVIDRAMIRKGKAMTIAANGRNHMVIRGALAAAQRANAAILIEIAKSEGG
;
A
#
# COMPACT_ATOMS: atom_id res chain seq x y z
N MET A 1 -5.67 19.32 -10.70
CA MET A 1 -6.81 18.81 -11.48
C MET A 1 -7.59 17.83 -10.62
N PRO A 2 -8.88 18.05 -10.33
CA PRO A 2 -9.66 17.09 -9.58
C PRO A 2 -10.12 15.94 -10.51
N SER A 3 -9.47 14.79 -10.32
CA SER A 3 -10.01 13.42 -10.38
C SER A 3 -11.05 13.06 -11.44
N ASP A 4 -10.58 12.43 -12.52
CA ASP A 4 -11.32 11.30 -13.11
C ASP A 4 -11.45 10.20 -12.05
N LYS A 5 -12.53 10.22 -11.27
CA LYS A 5 -12.89 9.10 -10.40
C LYS A 5 -13.40 7.96 -11.30
N LYS A 6 -12.46 7.26 -11.94
CA LYS A 6 -12.75 6.02 -12.64
C LYS A 6 -13.39 5.07 -11.64
N ASN A 7 -14.57 4.53 -11.98
CA ASN A 7 -15.17 3.49 -11.16
C ASN A 7 -14.14 2.35 -10.99
N PRO A 8 -13.94 1.88 -9.76
CA PRO A 8 -13.02 0.78 -9.51
C PRO A 8 -13.40 -0.43 -10.36
N SER A 9 -12.40 -1.11 -10.93
CA SER A 9 -12.68 -2.32 -11.70
C SER A 9 -13.27 -3.40 -10.79
N GLN A 10 -14.06 -4.30 -11.37
CA GLN A 10 -14.60 -5.44 -10.62
C GLN A 10 -13.48 -6.29 -9.98
N GLU A 11 -12.33 -6.36 -10.64
CA GLU A 11 -11.13 -7.02 -10.13
C GLU A 11 -10.56 -6.31 -8.89
N PHE A 12 -10.57 -4.97 -8.86
CA PHE A 12 -10.14 -4.21 -7.70
C PHE A 12 -11.10 -4.41 -6.52
N GLU A 13 -12.41 -4.42 -6.75
CA GLU A 13 -13.38 -4.73 -5.71
C GLU A 13 -13.21 -6.15 -5.16
N LYS A 14 -12.90 -7.12 -6.03
CA LYS A 14 -12.54 -8.47 -5.60
C LYS A 14 -11.24 -8.49 -4.79
N ALA A 15 -10.23 -7.72 -5.21
CA ALA A 15 -8.97 -7.60 -4.48
C ALA A 15 -9.17 -6.97 -3.10
N LEU A 16 -10.04 -5.96 -2.96
CA LEU A 16 -10.36 -5.34 -1.66
C LEU A 16 -10.94 -6.34 -0.67
N LYS A 17 -11.75 -7.31 -1.13
CA LYS A 17 -12.31 -8.36 -0.28
C LYS A 17 -11.26 -9.37 0.20
N ILE A 18 -10.20 -9.59 -0.58
CA ILE A 18 -9.16 -10.59 -0.28
C ILE A 18 -7.98 -9.97 0.48
N GLY A 19 -7.50 -8.81 0.02
CA GLY A 19 -6.31 -8.13 0.53
C GLY A 19 -6.53 -7.28 1.78
N ARG A 20 -7.74 -7.30 2.36
CA ARG A 20 -8.07 -6.64 3.62
C ARG A 20 -8.54 -7.69 4.63
N PRO A 21 -7.69 -8.10 5.59
CA PRO A 21 -8.10 -9.07 6.60
C PRO A 21 -9.21 -8.49 7.50
N PRO A 22 -10.00 -9.35 8.20
CA PRO A 22 -11.21 -8.92 8.92
C PRO A 22 -10.98 -7.76 9.90
N ASN A 23 -9.85 -7.79 10.63
CA ASN A 23 -9.47 -6.71 11.55
C ASN A 23 -9.27 -5.36 10.83
N ILE A 24 -8.69 -5.34 9.64
CA ILE A 24 -8.50 -4.12 8.85
C ILE A 24 -9.82 -3.60 8.29
N VAL A 25 -10.72 -4.50 7.89
CA VAL A 25 -12.07 -4.11 7.47
C VAL A 25 -12.85 -3.48 8.63
N GLN A 26 -12.78 -4.10 9.82
CA GLN A 26 -13.45 -3.62 11.02
C GLN A 26 -12.90 -2.28 11.53
N LEU A 27 -11.57 -2.14 11.64
CA LEU A 27 -10.93 -0.94 12.19
C LEU A 27 -10.94 0.24 11.21
N PHE A 28 -10.93 -0.03 9.89
CA PHE A 28 -10.80 0.99 8.85
C PHE A 28 -11.86 0.81 7.76
N PRO A 29 -13.17 0.94 8.07
CA PRO A 29 -14.26 0.58 7.15
C PRO A 29 -14.21 1.33 5.82
N ASN A 30 -13.79 2.61 5.84
CA ASN A 30 -13.71 3.47 4.66
C ASN A 30 -12.38 3.35 3.89
N SER A 31 -11.39 2.62 4.44
CA SER A 31 -10.11 2.43 3.76
C SER A 31 -10.28 1.54 2.53
N ARG A 32 -9.59 1.89 1.44
CA ARG A 32 -9.50 1.07 0.23
C ARG A 32 -8.05 0.66 -0.06
N ALA A 33 -7.20 0.70 0.95
CA ALA A 33 -5.83 0.22 0.87
C ALA A 33 -5.80 -1.31 0.94
N LEU A 34 -4.93 -1.91 0.13
CA LEU A 34 -4.65 -3.34 0.17
C LEU A 34 -3.38 -3.59 0.98
N ILE A 35 -3.37 -4.63 1.80
CA ILE A 35 -2.15 -5.19 2.37
C ILE A 35 -1.83 -6.43 1.54
N VAL A 36 -0.71 -6.38 0.83
CA VAL A 36 -0.30 -7.45 -0.09
C VAL A 36 1.10 -7.93 0.24
N SER A 37 1.39 -9.17 -0.15
CA SER A 37 2.75 -9.71 -0.09
C SER A 37 3.70 -8.89 -0.97
N GLY A 38 4.94 -8.70 -0.52
CA GLY A 38 6.01 -8.09 -1.31
C GLY A 38 6.22 -8.78 -2.67
N LYS A 39 5.92 -10.09 -2.80
CA LYS A 39 6.02 -10.81 -4.07
C LYS A 39 5.02 -10.31 -5.12
N VAL A 40 3.85 -9.82 -4.69
CA VAL A 40 2.87 -9.22 -5.60
C VAL A 40 3.39 -7.90 -6.15
N ILE A 41 4.00 -7.08 -5.29
CA ILE A 41 4.61 -5.80 -5.68
C ILE A 41 5.78 -6.06 -6.64
N ASP A 42 6.66 -7.00 -6.33
CA ASP A 42 7.77 -7.43 -7.19
C ASP A 42 7.30 -7.78 -8.61
N ARG A 43 6.32 -8.69 -8.73
CA ARG A 43 5.74 -9.06 -10.03
C ARG A 43 5.09 -7.88 -10.75
N ALA A 44 4.44 -6.97 -10.02
CA ALA A 44 3.82 -5.79 -10.60
C ALA A 44 4.88 -4.82 -11.15
N MET A 45 6.01 -4.64 -10.46
CA MET A 45 7.11 -3.79 -10.92
C MET A 45 7.79 -4.36 -12.17
N ILE A 46 8.05 -5.68 -12.20
CA ILE A 46 8.58 -6.37 -13.39
C ILE A 46 7.64 -6.17 -14.58
N ARG A 47 6.33 -6.40 -14.38
CA ARG A 47 5.33 -6.23 -15.44
C ARG A 47 5.22 -4.78 -15.92
N LYS A 48 5.32 -3.81 -15.02
CA LYS A 48 5.27 -2.37 -15.36
C LYS A 48 6.51 -1.96 -16.15
N GLY A 49 7.67 -2.57 -15.88
CA GLY A 49 8.94 -2.27 -16.52
C GLY A 49 9.53 -0.94 -16.05
N LYS A 50 10.88 -0.87 -15.95
CA LYS A 50 11.61 0.33 -15.48
C LYS A 50 11.04 0.92 -14.18
N ALA A 51 10.52 0.06 -13.31
CA ALA A 51 9.84 0.45 -12.09
C ALA A 51 10.46 -0.26 -10.89
N MET A 52 10.47 0.43 -9.75
CA MET A 52 10.86 -0.11 -8.45
C MET A 52 9.90 0.39 -7.37
N THR A 53 9.91 -0.28 -6.22
CA THR A 53 9.19 0.16 -5.02
C THR A 53 10.19 0.68 -3.98
N ILE A 54 9.71 1.48 -3.02
CA ILE A 54 10.50 1.93 -1.89
C ILE A 54 10.12 1.10 -0.65
N ALA A 55 11.13 0.69 0.11
CA ALA A 55 10.97 0.20 1.49
C ALA A 55 11.28 1.35 2.46
N ALA A 56 10.26 1.79 3.20
CA ALA A 56 10.40 2.80 4.23
C ALA A 56 10.42 2.13 5.60
N ASN A 57 11.46 2.40 6.37
CA ASN A 57 11.58 1.91 7.73
C ASN A 57 10.55 2.58 8.65
N GLY A 58 9.75 1.78 9.34
CA GLY A 58 8.63 2.15 10.19
C GLY A 58 8.99 2.49 11.64
N ARG A 59 10.16 3.10 11.85
CA ARG A 59 10.72 3.51 13.16
C ARG A 59 9.83 4.33 14.08
N ASN A 60 8.88 5.09 13.53
CA ASN A 60 7.83 5.74 14.31
C ASN A 60 6.63 6.15 13.44
N HIS A 61 5.56 6.55 14.12
CA HIS A 61 4.31 6.92 13.47
C HIS A 61 4.41 8.13 12.52
N MET A 62 5.29 9.11 12.83
CA MET A 62 5.50 10.27 11.97
C MET A 62 6.12 9.86 10.62
N VAL A 63 7.12 8.97 10.66
CA VAL A 63 7.77 8.43 9.45
C VAL A 63 6.77 7.60 8.64
N ILE A 64 6.02 6.71 9.28
CA ILE A 64 5.01 5.88 8.59
C ILE A 64 3.97 6.76 7.89
N ARG A 65 3.41 7.75 8.59
CA ARG A 65 2.41 8.67 8.01
C ARG A 65 2.97 9.47 6.83
N GLY A 66 4.18 10.01 6.97
CA GLY A 66 4.84 10.75 5.89
C GLY A 66 5.10 9.88 4.66
N ALA A 67 5.58 8.65 4.87
CA ALA A 67 5.82 7.69 3.80
C ALA A 67 4.53 7.29 3.07
N LEU A 68 3.46 7.00 3.81
CA LEU A 68 2.15 6.67 3.24
C LEU A 68 1.56 7.85 2.46
N ALA A 69 1.63 9.07 3.00
CA ALA A 69 1.13 10.27 2.31
C ALA A 69 1.91 10.54 1.01
N ALA A 70 3.23 10.35 1.02
CA ALA A 70 4.07 10.48 -0.18
C ALA A 70 3.72 9.43 -1.25
N ALA A 71 3.55 8.16 -0.84
CA ALA A 71 3.15 7.07 -1.74
C ALA A 71 1.78 7.31 -2.35
N GLN A 72 0.81 7.78 -1.55
CA GLN A 72 -0.52 8.12 -2.03
C GLN A 72 -0.48 9.27 -3.04
N ARG A 73 0.29 10.32 -2.77
CA ARG A 73 0.49 11.44 -3.70
C ARG A 73 1.15 11.00 -5.01
N ALA A 74 2.06 10.03 -4.95
CA ALA A 74 2.73 9.47 -6.12
C ALA A 74 1.91 8.38 -6.84
N ASN A 75 0.75 7.99 -6.30
CA ASN A 75 -0.03 6.82 -6.75
C ASN A 75 0.85 5.56 -6.90
N ALA A 76 1.65 5.27 -5.87
CA ALA A 76 2.65 4.21 -5.87
C ALA A 76 2.40 3.18 -4.76
N ALA A 77 2.82 1.93 -5.01
CA ALA A 77 2.97 0.95 -3.95
C ALA A 77 4.20 1.31 -3.09
N ILE A 78 4.14 0.96 -1.80
CA ILE A 78 5.24 1.15 -0.85
C ILE A 78 5.32 -0.06 0.07
N LEU A 79 6.54 -0.40 0.49
CA LEU A 79 6.78 -1.37 1.55
C LEU A 79 7.08 -0.59 2.83
N ILE A 80 6.43 -0.97 3.93
CA ILE A 80 6.79 -0.49 5.27
C ILE A 80 7.44 -1.66 6.00
N GLU A 81 8.67 -1.47 6.46
CA GLU A 81 9.45 -2.50 7.14
C GLU A 81 9.82 -2.07 8.55
N ILE A 82 10.01 -3.03 9.44
CA ILE A 82 10.52 -2.78 10.79
C ILE A 82 11.88 -3.50 10.85
N ALA A 83 12.97 -2.73 10.82
CA ALA A 83 14.30 -3.32 10.98
C ALA A 83 14.46 -3.81 12.42
N LYS A 84 15.36 -4.78 12.62
CA LYS A 84 15.67 -5.33 13.95
C LYS A 84 16.07 -4.23 14.96
N SER A 85 16.73 -3.16 14.50
CA SER A 85 17.10 -2.00 15.32
C SER A 85 15.92 -1.20 15.87
N GLU A 86 14.72 -1.36 15.30
CA GLU A 86 13.53 -0.58 15.67
C GLU A 86 12.63 -1.30 16.68
N GLY A 87 12.89 -2.58 16.95
CA GLY A 87 12.25 -3.34 18.02
C GLY A 87 13.07 -3.19 19.28
N GLY A 88 12.73 -2.21 20.12
CA GLY A 88 13.23 -2.12 21.49
C GLY A 88 12.91 -3.36 22.30
#